data_AF-A0A1G0A6I7-F1
#
_entry.id   AF-A0A1G0A6I7-F1
#
_cell.length_a   1.000
_cell.length_b   1.000
_cell.length_c   1.000
_cell.angle_alpha   90.00
_cell.angle_beta   90.00
_cell.angle_gamma   90.00
#
_symmetry.space_group_name_H-M   'P 1'
#
loop_
_entity.id
_entity.type
_entity.pdbx_description
1 polymer ?
#
loop_
_entity_poly.entity_id
_entity_poly.type
_entity_poly.pdbx_seq_one_letter_code
_entity_poly.pdbx_strand_id
1 'polypeptide(L)' 'MDVMLPGLDGYSLAHRIVDDPDLNDLPLIVMSALTTSKCMFETIPQVSAFFSKPFEAAELIEAIKTTLAKKK' A
#
# COMPACT_ATOMS: atom_id res chain seq x y z
N MET A 1 -0.22 -0.87 -4.84
CA MET A 1 -0.05 0.45 -5.45
C MET A 1 1.42 0.77 -5.56
N ASP A 2 1.87 1.18 -6.74
CA ASP A 2 3.25 1.65 -6.95
C ASP A 2 3.36 3.11 -6.51
N VAL A 3 4.45 3.47 -5.84
CA VAL A 3 4.71 4.85 -5.41
C VAL A 3 5.19 5.71 -6.58
N MET A 4 5.92 5.11 -7.53
CA MET A 4 6.43 5.79 -8.72
C MET A 4 5.53 5.51 -9.93
N LEU A 5 4.29 6.01 -9.93
CA LEU A 5 3.46 5.99 -11.14
C LEU A 5 3.78 7.23 -12.00
N PRO A 6 3.96 7.09 -13.32
CA PRO A 6 4.13 8.26 -14.19
C PRO A 6 2.85 9.11 -14.17
N GLY A 7 2.98 10.36 -13.71
CA GLY A 7 1.87 11.33 -13.64
C GLY A 7 0.97 11.23 -12.40
N LEU A 8 1.19 10.26 -11.50
CA LEU A 8 0.45 10.15 -10.25
C LEU A 8 1.38 9.76 -9.09
N ASP A 9 1.34 10.51 -8.01
CA ASP A 9 2.07 10.16 -6.80
C ASP A 9 1.25 9.17 -5.96
N GLY A 10 1.80 7.98 -5.71
CA GLY A 10 1.12 6.95 -4.92
C GLY A 10 0.82 7.41 -3.48
N TYR A 11 1.57 8.38 -2.94
CA TYR A 11 1.29 8.93 -1.62
C TYR A 11 0.03 9.79 -1.62
N SER A 12 -0.10 10.69 -2.59
CA SER A 12 -1.31 11.48 -2.81
C SER A 12 -2.55 10.61 -3.05
N LEU A 13 -2.39 9.48 -3.76
CA LEU A 13 -3.49 8.52 -3.95
C LEU A 13 -3.87 7.82 -2.63
N ALA A 14 -2.90 7.40 -1.82
CA ALA A 14 -3.19 6.83 -0.50
C ALA A 14 -3.99 7.80 0.37
N HIS A 15 -3.59 9.08 0.41
CA HIS A 15 -4.34 10.10 1.15
C HIS A 15 -5.77 10.26 0.67
N ARG A 16 -6.00 10.28 -0.65
CA ARG A 16 -7.37 10.33 -1.19
C ARG A 16 -8.23 9.13 -0.79
N ILE A 17 -7.62 7.94 -0.72
CA ILE A 17 -8.31 6.73 -0.28
C ILE A 17 -8.63 6.82 1.21
N VAL A 18 -7.74 7.41 2.01
CA VAL A 18 -7.96 7.63 3.44
C VAL A 18 -9.03 8.67 3.73
N ASP A 19 -9.07 9.73 2.94
CA ASP A 19 -10.08 10.80 3.08
C ASP A 19 -11.46 10.39 2.55
N ASP A 20 -11.56 9.29 1.80
CA ASP A 20 -12.82 8.79 1.26
C ASP A 20 -13.49 7.80 2.26
N PRO A 21 -14.62 8.20 2.88
CA PRO A 21 -15.30 7.36 3.86
C PRO A 21 -15.80 6.03 3.29
N ASP A 22 -16.08 5.95 1.98
CA ASP A 22 -16.52 4.72 1.33
C ASP A 22 -15.35 3.73 1.10
N LEU A 23 -14.10 4.21 1.19
CA LEU A 23 -12.89 3.43 0.97
C LEU A 23 -12.07 3.17 2.25
N ASN A 24 -12.55 3.62 3.41
CA ASN A 24 -11.84 3.47 4.69
C ASN A 24 -11.54 2.01 5.08
N ASP A 25 -12.35 1.06 4.61
CA ASP A 25 -12.15 -0.39 4.82
C ASP A 25 -11.33 -1.07 3.70
N LEU A 26 -10.76 -0.30 2.77
CA LEU A 26 -9.95 -0.84 1.70
C LEU A 26 -8.49 -1.00 2.16
N PRO A 27 -7.97 -2.22 2.29
CA PRO A 27 -6.58 -2.41 2.67
C PRO A 27 -5.64 -2.02 1.52
N LEU A 28 -4.61 -1.24 1.84
CA LEU A 28 -3.61 -0.78 0.91
C LEU A 28 -2.33 -1.60 1.04
N ILE A 29 -1.88 -2.18 -0.08
CA ILE A 29 -0.54 -2.77 -0.20
C ILE A 29 0.28 -1.85 -1.09
N VAL A 30 1.35 -1.29 -0.54
CA VAL A 30 2.21 -0.30 -1.21
C VAL A 30 3.50 -0.97 -1.64
N MET A 31 3.99 -0.63 -2.83
CA MET A 31 5.27 -1.10 -3.36
C MET A 31 6.08 0.07 -3.89
N SER A 32 7.35 0.18 -3.52
CA SER A 32 8.22 1.32 -3.89
C SER A 32 9.67 0.89 -4.08
N ALA A 33 10.39 1.56 -4.98
CA ALA A 33 11.85 1.46 -5.02
C ALA A 33 12.54 2.36 -3.96
N LEU A 34 11.81 3.33 -3.41
CA LEU A 34 12.30 4.25 -2.39
C LEU A 34 11.91 3.75 -1.00
N THR A 35 12.92 3.35 -0.22
CA THR A 35 12.74 2.96 1.19
C THR A 35 12.34 4.14 2.06
N THR A 36 12.73 5.37 1.71
CA THR A 36 12.32 6.60 2.44
C THR A 36 10.81 6.82 2.42
N SER A 37 10.12 6.34 1.38
CA SER A 37 8.66 6.42 1.30
C SER A 37 7.99 5.56 2.37
N LYS A 38 8.64 4.49 2.85
CA LYS A 38 8.09 3.56 3.85
C LYS A 38 7.58 4.29 5.09
N CYS A 39 8.40 5.16 5.68
CA CYS A 39 8.02 5.92 6.88
C CYS A 39 6.76 6.77 6.67
N MET A 40 6.54 7.31 5.46
CA MET A 40 5.35 8.09 5.17
C MET A 40 4.10 7.20 5.10
N PHE A 41 4.19 6.04 4.46
CA PHE A 41 3.07 5.11 4.32
C PHE A 41 2.75 4.34 5.61
N GLU A 42 3.73 4.13 6.49
CA GLU A 42 3.50 3.53 7.81
C GLU A 42 2.62 4.39 8.73
N THR A 43 2.51 5.70 8.47
CA THR A 43 1.57 6.57 9.21
C THR A 43 0.11 6.39 8.80
N ILE A 44 -0.15 5.70 7.68
CA ILE A 44 -1.50 5.50 7.15
C ILE A 44 -2.08 4.19 7.69
N PRO A 45 -3.20 4.22 8.43
CA PRO A 45 -3.76 3.02 9.07
C PRO A 45 -4.27 1.97 8.07
N GLN A 46 -4.64 2.39 6.86
CA GLN A 46 -5.12 1.50 5.80
C GLN A 46 -3.98 0.72 5.12
N VAL A 47 -2.71 1.12 5.33
CA VAL A 47 -1.56 0.41 4.74
C VAL A 47 -1.32 -0.89 5.51
N SER A 48 -1.70 -1.99 4.88
CA SER A 48 -1.58 -3.34 5.43
C SER A 48 -0.19 -3.95 5.20
N ALA A 49 0.49 -3.56 4.12
CA ALA A 49 1.84 -4.00 3.82
C ALA A 49 2.60 -3.00 2.94
N PHE A 50 3.92 -2.94 3.12
CA PHE A 50 4.83 -2.14 2.29
C PHE A 50 5.95 -3.03 1.76
N PHE A 51 6.16 -3.02 0.44
CA PHE A 51 7.20 -3.78 -0.24
C PHE A 51 8.23 -2.86 -0.88
N SER A 52 9.51 -3.08 -0.60
CA SER A 52 10.60 -2.44 -1.33
C SER A 52 10.95 -3.26 -2.56
N LYS A 53 11.11 -2.63 -3.73
CA LYS A 53 11.63 -3.29 -4.92
C LYS A 53 13.16 -3.52 -4.79
N PRO A 54 13.70 -4.66 -5.25
CA PRO A 54 12.99 -5.83 -5.79
C PRO A 54 12.36 -6.68 -4.66
N PHE A 55 11.21 -7.28 -4.94
CA PHE A 55 10.51 -8.23 -4.05
C PHE A 55 10.13 -9.49 -4.84
N GLU A 56 9.96 -10.63 -4.17
CA GLU A 56 9.51 -11.84 -4.84
C GLU A 56 7.98 -11.86 -5.00
N ALA A 57 7.51 -12.40 -6.13
CA ALA A 57 6.07 -12.52 -6.39
C ALA A 57 5.37 -13.40 -5.34
N ALA A 58 6.08 -14.40 -4.80
CA ALA A 58 5.57 -15.27 -3.75
C ALA A 58 5.23 -14.49 -2.46
N GLU A 59 6.14 -13.59 -2.03
CA GLU A 59 5.94 -12.75 -0.84
C GLU A 59 4.74 -11.81 -1.02
N LEU A 60 4.59 -11.22 -2.22
CA LEU A 60 3.45 -10.36 -2.53
C LEU A 60 2.13 -11.14 -2.47
N ILE A 61 2.08 -12.34 -3.04
CA ILE A 61 0.89 -13.19 -3.03
C ILE A 61 0.50 -13.57 -1.59
N GLU A 62 1.48 -13.86 -0.73
CA GLU A 62 1.24 -14.18 0.67
C GLU A 62 0.65 -12.99 1.44
N ALA A 63 1.19 -11.79 1.23
CA ALA A 63 0.65 -10.58 1.83
C ALA A 63 -0.77 -10.27 1.35
N ILE A 64 -1.07 -10.46 0.06
CA ILE A 64 -2.43 -10.32 -0.48
C ILE A 64 -3.38 -11.30 0.22
N LYS A 65 -3.01 -12.58 0.30
CA LYS A 65 -3.81 -13.61 0.98
C LYS A 65 -4.08 -13.26 2.44
N THR A 66 -3.05 -12.82 3.16
CA THR A 66 -3.14 -12.44 4.58
C THR A 66 -4.05 -11.22 4.78
N THR A 67 -3.91 -10.23 3.89
CA THR A 67 -4.70 -9.00 3.92
C THR A 67 -6.18 -9.28 3.63
N LEU A 68 -6.47 -10.12 2.63
CA LEU A 68 -7.83 -10.55 2.32
C LEU A 68 -8.44 -11.41 3.43
N ALA A 69 -7.64 -12.26 4.08
CA ALA A 69 -8.11 -13.09 5.20
C ALA A 69 -8.43 -12.29 6.48
N LYS A 70 -7.79 -11.14 6.69
CA LYS A 70 -8.07 -10.22 7.80
C LYS A 70 -9.40 -9.47 7.66
N LYS A 71 -9.95 -9.35 6.45
CA LYS A 71 -11.21 -8.63 6.17
C LYS A 71 -12.43 -9.51 6.46
N LYS A 72 -12.62 -9.88 7.74
CA LYS A 72 -13.76 -10.68 8.22
C LYS A 72 -14.65 -9.91 9.16
#